data_AF-A0A3N5UPA7-F1
#
_entry.id   AF-A0A3N5UPA7-F1
#
_cell.length_a   1.000
_cell.length_b   1.000
_cell.length_c   1.000
_cell.angle_alpha   90.00
_cell.angle_beta   90.00
_cell.angle_gamma   90.00
#
_symmetry.space_group_name_H-M   'P 1'
#
loop_
_entity.id
_entity.type
_entity.pdbx_description
1 polymer ?
#
loop_
_entity_poly.entity_id
_entity_poly.type
_entity_poly.pdbx_seq_one_letter_code
_entity_poly.pdbx_strand_id
1 'polypeptide(L)'
;IEKNFFENYLLPPSFAHLPEGMLPMCYPADHNDGIYIPNWALWFVIELEEYQARSGDREMAAALRPRLEALYRYFQKHKNEDGLLEKLDSWVFIEWSKANDFVRDVSYPTNMLYAAALAAAGRMYGESSLIDEAEQVRATIRKQSFDGEFFVDNAVRKDGKLQVTRNRSEVCQYFAFFFDVATPQTHKELWEKLVHQFGPDRKKTNAFPEIHPANAFVGNYLRLELLSRYGYPAQIKKELADFYLYMADQTGTLWENVGAYASCNHGFASHVAHSFYRDILGVRQVDTQNKVVHMKITDVGLDWAEGAILTPDGLVDVRWDKKDGKITRKVEVPAGYTVRDDSRSMRYTPGPAEQAKAWQSDVRTKLATLLKIDDLRRNRIPLASKKLSSTNKGSYTVEEIGISSTANRRIRIIVTLPTKQNKSIPAVVCIGGHGSDLYSPYDEQTVSKDAAKAQAERIYRGFGTALANKGYVTISTTVSQHEVYEKDRLLMGERLWDLMRCVDYLESLACVDRSRIGCAGLSLGGEMAMWLGAMDEWIVATVSAGFLTTMDHMEQNHCMCWKFDG
;
A
#
# COMPACT_ATOMS: atom_id res chain seq x y z
N ILE A 1 23.27 14.23 -14.49
CA ILE A 1 23.27 13.22 -15.58
C ILE A 1 21.87 13.09 -16.16
N GLU A 2 20.86 12.65 -15.39
CA GLU A 2 19.46 12.56 -15.88
C GLU A 2 18.93 13.86 -16.49
N LYS A 3 19.17 15.03 -15.87
CA LYS A 3 18.78 16.33 -16.47
C LYS A 3 19.30 16.49 -17.90
N ASN A 4 20.60 16.27 -18.11
CA ASN A 4 21.23 16.36 -19.43
C ASN A 4 20.67 15.31 -20.40
N PHE A 5 20.31 14.12 -19.90
CA PHE A 5 19.64 13.11 -20.71
C PHE A 5 18.30 13.64 -21.23
N PHE A 6 17.43 14.15 -20.36
CA PHE A 6 16.15 14.75 -20.78
C PHE A 6 16.33 15.99 -21.67
N GLU A 7 17.31 16.85 -21.41
CA GLU A 7 17.65 17.98 -22.27
C GLU A 7 18.02 17.53 -23.69
N ASN A 8 18.80 16.47 -23.83
CA ASN A 8 19.15 15.92 -25.14
C ASN A 8 17.89 15.46 -25.90
N TYR A 9 16.92 14.87 -25.23
CA TYR A 9 15.66 14.53 -25.87
C TYR A 9 14.78 15.75 -26.11
N LEU A 10 14.84 16.79 -25.28
CA LEU A 10 14.01 17.99 -25.40
C LEU A 10 14.43 18.92 -26.55
N LEU A 11 15.73 19.12 -26.76
CA LEU A 11 16.27 20.16 -27.64
C LEU A 11 15.95 19.99 -29.14
N PRO A 12 16.02 18.78 -29.74
CA PRO A 12 15.77 18.62 -31.17
C PRO A 12 14.29 18.81 -31.51
N PRO A 13 13.92 19.59 -32.53
CA PRO A 13 12.51 19.78 -32.91
C PRO A 13 11.87 18.49 -33.44
N SER A 14 12.67 17.58 -33.99
CA SER A 14 12.28 16.25 -34.45
C SER A 14 13.49 15.32 -34.47
N PHE A 15 13.24 14.02 -34.60
CA PHE A 15 14.27 13.01 -34.81
C PHE A 15 14.16 12.50 -36.24
N ALA A 16 15.22 12.68 -37.03
CA ALA A 16 15.26 12.19 -38.40
C ALA A 16 15.16 10.66 -38.45
N HIS A 17 14.66 10.11 -39.55
CA HIS A 17 14.56 8.66 -39.80
C HIS A 17 13.58 7.88 -38.91
N LEU A 18 12.94 8.52 -37.94
CA LEU A 18 11.92 7.93 -37.07
C LEU A 18 10.51 8.38 -37.46
N PRO A 19 9.48 7.54 -37.21
CA PRO A 19 8.10 7.97 -37.39
C PRO A 19 7.75 9.13 -36.43
N GLU A 20 6.79 9.95 -36.85
CA GLU A 20 6.33 11.09 -36.06
C GLU A 20 5.93 10.67 -34.64
N GLY A 21 6.51 11.35 -33.64
CA GLY A 21 6.25 11.13 -32.22
C GLY A 21 7.14 10.08 -31.55
N MET A 22 7.88 9.26 -32.30
CA MET A 22 8.77 8.25 -31.72
C MET A 22 10.08 8.86 -31.21
N LEU A 23 10.68 8.18 -30.22
CA LEU A 23 11.94 8.56 -29.61
C LEU A 23 13.08 7.63 -30.07
N PRO A 24 14.31 8.17 -30.22
CA PRO A 24 15.51 7.39 -30.51
C PRO A 24 15.87 6.43 -29.38
N MET A 25 16.35 5.23 -29.73
CA MET A 25 16.71 4.18 -28.76
C MET A 25 18.03 4.46 -28.02
N CYS A 26 18.91 5.26 -28.61
CA CYS A 26 20.07 5.85 -27.93
C CYS A 26 20.29 7.26 -28.48
N TYR A 27 20.40 8.28 -27.62
CA TYR A 27 20.54 9.67 -28.10
C TYR A 27 21.57 10.44 -27.28
N PRO A 28 22.45 11.28 -27.88
CA PRO A 28 22.50 11.71 -29.30
C PRO A 28 23.21 10.73 -30.26
N ALA A 29 23.41 9.47 -29.86
CA ALA A 29 24.21 8.48 -30.59
C ALA A 29 23.40 7.53 -31.52
N ASP A 30 22.16 7.89 -31.88
CA ASP A 30 21.27 6.95 -32.60
C ASP A 30 21.76 6.61 -34.01
N HIS A 31 21.25 5.51 -34.55
CA HIS A 31 21.52 5.08 -35.91
C HIS A 31 20.49 5.67 -36.89
N ASN A 32 20.95 6.12 -38.07
CA ASN A 32 20.09 6.62 -39.15
C ASN A 32 19.48 5.47 -40.00
N ASP A 33 19.23 4.30 -39.40
CA ASP A 33 18.69 3.11 -40.08
C ASP A 33 17.17 2.94 -39.90
N GLY A 34 16.54 3.80 -39.10
CA GLY A 34 15.11 3.79 -38.82
C GLY A 34 14.68 2.67 -37.85
N ILE A 35 15.63 1.99 -37.20
CA ILE A 35 15.36 1.02 -36.14
C ILE A 35 15.15 1.77 -34.83
N TYR A 36 14.13 1.37 -34.08
CA TYR A 36 13.81 1.95 -32.77
C TYR A 36 13.15 0.90 -31.89
N ILE A 37 13.09 1.19 -30.59
CA ILE A 37 12.50 0.30 -29.59
C ILE A 37 11.34 1.02 -28.90
N PRO A 38 10.08 0.71 -29.25
CA PRO A 38 8.92 1.34 -28.63
C PRO A 38 8.91 1.22 -27.10
N ASN A 39 9.38 0.09 -26.57
CA ASN A 39 9.48 -0.13 -25.12
C ASN A 39 10.40 0.89 -24.43
N TRP A 40 11.52 1.30 -25.03
CA TRP A 40 12.39 2.34 -24.44
C TRP A 40 11.71 3.70 -24.40
N ALA A 41 10.91 4.04 -25.40
CA ALA A 41 10.13 5.26 -25.39
C ALA A 41 9.06 5.26 -24.26
N LEU A 42 8.51 4.09 -23.91
CA LEU A 42 7.62 3.97 -22.74
C LEU A 42 8.37 4.12 -21.42
N TRP A 43 9.55 3.51 -21.29
CA TRP A 43 10.43 3.70 -20.12
C TRP A 43 10.84 5.16 -19.92
N PHE A 44 11.08 5.91 -21.00
CA PHE A 44 11.36 7.35 -20.94
C PHE A 44 10.26 8.14 -20.21
N VAL A 45 8.98 7.77 -20.39
CA VAL A 45 7.86 8.43 -19.70
C VAL A 45 7.89 8.16 -18.19
N ILE A 46 8.19 6.91 -17.80
CA ILE A 46 8.30 6.50 -16.40
C ILE A 46 9.50 7.17 -15.74
N GLU A 47 10.64 7.18 -16.41
CA GLU A 47 11.86 7.84 -15.94
C GLU A 47 11.63 9.34 -15.74
N LEU A 48 10.87 10.01 -16.63
CA LEU A 48 10.56 11.43 -16.48
C LEU A 48 9.72 11.72 -15.23
N GLU A 49 8.74 10.86 -14.91
CA GLU A 49 7.95 11.00 -13.69
C GLU A 49 8.84 10.86 -12.45
N GLU A 50 9.68 9.83 -12.42
CA GLU A 50 10.60 9.62 -11.32
C GLU A 50 11.62 10.76 -11.18
N TYR A 51 12.15 11.25 -12.30
CA TYR A 51 13.04 12.41 -12.33
C TYR A 51 12.35 13.64 -11.75
N GLN A 52 11.12 13.95 -12.18
CA GLN A 52 10.34 15.07 -11.64
C GLN A 52 10.11 14.90 -10.13
N ALA A 53 9.77 13.69 -9.68
CA ALA A 53 9.54 13.39 -8.26
C ALA A 53 10.81 13.51 -7.40
N ARG A 54 11.98 13.12 -7.92
CA ARG A 54 13.26 13.24 -7.21
C ARG A 54 13.81 14.67 -7.22
N SER A 55 13.82 15.31 -8.39
CA SER A 55 14.50 16.60 -8.59
C SER A 55 13.62 17.82 -8.27
N GLY A 56 12.28 17.68 -8.36
CA GLY A 56 11.36 18.80 -8.32
C GLY A 56 11.29 19.60 -9.63
N ASP A 57 11.99 19.18 -10.70
CA ASP A 57 12.08 19.89 -11.98
C ASP A 57 10.80 19.72 -12.83
N ARG A 58 9.75 20.44 -12.42
CA ARG A 58 8.47 20.49 -13.13
C ARG A 58 8.57 21.20 -14.48
N GLU A 59 9.56 22.07 -14.66
CA GLU A 59 9.77 22.80 -15.92
C GLU A 59 10.22 21.85 -17.03
N MET A 60 11.17 20.94 -16.76
CA MET A 60 11.59 19.90 -17.70
C MET A 60 10.42 19.02 -18.13
N ALA A 61 9.64 18.53 -17.16
CA ALA A 61 8.49 17.68 -17.44
C ALA A 61 7.42 18.42 -18.26
N ALA A 62 7.13 19.69 -17.94
CA ALA A 62 6.23 20.52 -18.72
C ALA A 62 6.75 20.77 -20.15
N ALA A 63 8.06 21.01 -20.32
CA ALA A 63 8.68 21.24 -21.62
C ALA A 63 8.66 19.98 -22.52
N LEU A 64 8.76 18.78 -21.93
CA LEU A 64 8.67 17.51 -22.66
C LEU A 64 7.24 17.09 -22.99
N ARG A 65 6.21 17.74 -22.43
CA ARG A 65 4.80 17.38 -22.63
C ARG A 65 4.40 17.24 -24.12
N PRO A 66 4.71 18.19 -25.03
CA PRO A 66 4.33 18.05 -26.44
C PRO A 66 4.95 16.81 -27.10
N ARG A 67 6.13 16.40 -26.65
CA ARG A 67 6.84 15.21 -27.14
C ARG A 67 6.15 13.94 -26.65
N LEU A 68 5.75 13.90 -25.38
CA LEU A 68 5.00 12.77 -24.82
C LEU A 68 3.60 12.65 -25.43
N GLU A 69 2.93 13.76 -25.72
CA GLU A 69 1.65 13.76 -26.44
C GLU A 69 1.80 13.21 -27.87
N ALA A 70 2.89 13.55 -28.57
CA ALA A 70 3.19 12.98 -29.89
C ALA A 70 3.48 11.48 -29.81
N LEU A 71 4.24 11.05 -28.79
CA LEU A 71 4.50 9.63 -28.53
C LEU A 71 3.21 8.86 -28.22
N TYR A 72 2.33 9.44 -27.41
CA TYR A 72 1.01 8.85 -27.15
C TYR A 72 0.19 8.71 -28.43
N ARG A 73 0.17 9.72 -29.30
CA ARG A 73 -0.49 9.64 -30.61
C ARG A 73 0.11 8.56 -31.52
N TYR A 74 1.42 8.29 -31.42
CA TYR A 74 2.03 7.15 -32.10
C TYR A 74 1.42 5.84 -31.59
N PHE A 75 1.41 5.60 -30.27
CA PHE A 75 0.90 4.36 -29.68
C PHE A 75 -0.61 4.15 -29.91
N GLN A 76 -1.41 5.22 -29.95
CA GLN A 76 -2.85 5.11 -30.23
C GLN A 76 -3.15 4.43 -31.59
N LYS A 77 -2.25 4.54 -32.58
CA LYS A 77 -2.40 3.90 -33.90
C LYS A 77 -2.31 2.37 -33.82
N HIS A 78 -1.69 1.85 -32.78
CA HIS A 78 -1.48 0.41 -32.56
C HIS A 78 -2.49 -0.19 -31.59
N LYS A 79 -3.49 0.55 -31.12
CA LYS A 79 -4.52 0.01 -30.24
C LYS A 79 -5.51 -0.86 -30.99
N ASN A 80 -5.77 -2.04 -30.46
CA ASN A 80 -6.78 -2.96 -30.95
C ASN A 80 -8.15 -2.72 -30.29
N GLU A 81 -9.14 -3.55 -30.64
CA GLU A 81 -10.50 -3.48 -30.13
C GLU A 81 -10.64 -3.71 -28.61
N ASP A 82 -9.64 -4.34 -27.99
CA ASP A 82 -9.58 -4.59 -26.55
C ASP A 82 -8.85 -3.47 -25.77
N GLY A 83 -8.38 -2.44 -26.48
CA GLY A 83 -7.60 -1.33 -25.92
C GLY A 83 -6.12 -1.64 -25.70
N LEU A 84 -5.62 -2.76 -26.20
CA LEU A 84 -4.22 -3.17 -26.07
C LEU A 84 -3.41 -2.74 -27.31
N LEU A 85 -2.13 -2.41 -27.11
CA LEU A 85 -1.15 -2.30 -28.18
C LEU A 85 -0.97 -3.65 -28.87
N GLU A 86 -1.14 -3.66 -30.18
CA GLU A 86 -1.02 -4.80 -31.08
C GLU A 86 -0.15 -4.43 -32.28
N LYS A 87 0.72 -5.35 -32.72
CA LYS A 87 1.56 -5.21 -33.91
C LYS A 87 2.34 -3.88 -33.91
N LEU A 88 3.07 -3.66 -32.83
CA LEU A 88 4.02 -2.55 -32.76
C LEU A 88 5.09 -2.72 -33.83
N ASP A 89 5.47 -1.60 -34.44
CA ASP A 89 6.48 -1.56 -35.47
C ASP A 89 7.90 -1.68 -34.88
N SER A 90 8.85 -2.06 -35.75
CA SER A 90 10.28 -2.12 -35.43
C SER A 90 10.63 -3.13 -34.33
N TRP A 91 11.57 -2.82 -33.43
CA TRP A 91 12.11 -3.76 -32.45
C TRP A 91 11.37 -3.69 -31.11
N VAL A 92 10.39 -4.57 -30.91
CA VAL A 92 9.76 -4.76 -29.59
C VAL A 92 10.72 -5.54 -28.69
N PHE A 93 11.20 -4.90 -27.62
CA PHE A 93 12.22 -5.45 -26.73
C PHE A 93 11.74 -5.44 -25.27
N ILE A 94 11.72 -6.60 -24.64
CA ILE A 94 11.42 -6.80 -23.22
C ILE A 94 12.73 -7.00 -22.45
N GLU A 95 13.48 -8.04 -22.80
CA GLU A 95 14.78 -8.39 -22.24
C GLU A 95 15.53 -9.46 -23.06
N TRP A 96 16.77 -9.79 -22.67
CA TRP A 96 17.58 -10.83 -23.31
C TRP A 96 17.16 -12.27 -22.92
N SER A 97 15.88 -12.61 -23.01
CA SER A 97 15.39 -13.96 -22.70
C SER A 97 14.34 -14.44 -23.71
N LYS A 98 13.75 -15.62 -23.45
CA LYS A 98 12.68 -16.17 -24.30
C LYS A 98 11.47 -15.25 -24.40
N ALA A 99 11.27 -14.34 -23.45
CA ALA A 99 10.19 -13.36 -23.50
C ALA A 99 10.22 -12.51 -24.78
N ASN A 100 11.41 -12.22 -25.33
CA ASN A 100 11.54 -11.50 -26.59
C ASN A 100 11.06 -12.28 -27.81
N ASP A 101 10.97 -13.61 -27.74
CA ASP A 101 10.36 -14.42 -28.81
C ASP A 101 8.82 -14.34 -28.79
N PHE A 102 8.25 -13.80 -27.70
CA PHE A 102 6.82 -13.78 -27.44
C PHE A 102 6.21 -12.39 -27.66
N VAL A 103 6.83 -11.52 -28.46
CA VAL A 103 6.33 -10.14 -28.67
C VAL A 103 5.36 -9.96 -29.83
N ARG A 104 5.05 -11.05 -30.56
CA ARG A 104 4.22 -11.00 -31.77
C ARG A 104 2.76 -10.67 -31.47
N ASP A 105 2.18 -9.80 -32.31
CA ASP A 105 0.82 -9.25 -32.19
C ASP A 105 0.64 -8.53 -30.85
N VAL A 106 0.03 -9.16 -29.84
CA VAL A 106 -0.19 -8.55 -28.52
C VAL A 106 0.81 -9.11 -27.51
N SER A 107 1.79 -8.30 -27.12
CA SER A 107 2.68 -8.56 -25.97
C SER A 107 2.04 -8.01 -24.69
N TYR A 108 1.71 -8.89 -23.74
CA TYR A 108 1.18 -8.46 -22.45
C TYR A 108 2.22 -7.70 -21.62
N PRO A 109 3.50 -8.11 -21.52
CA PRO A 109 4.53 -7.31 -20.86
C PRO A 109 4.67 -5.88 -21.41
N THR A 110 4.63 -5.71 -22.75
CA THR A 110 4.64 -4.36 -23.35
C THR A 110 3.40 -3.56 -22.96
N ASN A 111 2.23 -4.19 -22.88
CA ASN A 111 1.00 -3.52 -22.46
C ASN A 111 0.97 -3.20 -20.96
N MET A 112 1.63 -3.99 -20.10
CA MET A 112 1.84 -3.66 -18.68
C MET A 112 2.70 -2.39 -18.56
N LEU A 113 3.78 -2.31 -19.32
CA LEU A 113 4.64 -1.12 -19.41
C LEU A 113 3.87 0.09 -19.99
N TYR A 114 3.04 -0.11 -21.01
CA TYR A 114 2.19 0.93 -21.58
C TYR A 114 1.21 1.50 -20.55
N ALA A 115 0.52 0.64 -19.79
CA ALA A 115 -0.36 1.08 -18.71
C ALA A 115 0.40 1.90 -17.64
N ALA A 116 1.64 1.52 -17.33
CA ALA A 116 2.48 2.30 -16.41
C ALA A 116 2.86 3.67 -16.98
N ALA A 117 3.26 3.75 -18.25
CA ALA A 117 3.57 5.00 -18.93
C ALA A 117 2.34 5.93 -19.01
N LEU A 118 1.15 5.39 -19.30
CA LEU A 118 -0.10 6.16 -19.28
C LEU A 118 -0.41 6.73 -17.89
N ALA A 119 -0.29 5.91 -16.85
CA ALA A 119 -0.54 6.34 -15.48
C ALA A 119 0.48 7.40 -15.03
N ALA A 120 1.76 7.24 -15.42
CA ALA A 120 2.82 8.23 -15.16
C ALA A 120 2.52 9.57 -15.83
N ALA A 121 2.19 9.58 -17.12
CA ALA A 121 1.79 10.78 -17.85
C ALA A 121 0.54 11.44 -17.24
N GLY A 122 -0.47 10.63 -16.90
CA GLY A 122 -1.70 11.08 -16.26
C GLY A 122 -1.45 11.76 -14.91
N ARG A 123 -0.56 11.23 -14.08
CA ARG A 123 -0.16 11.85 -12.80
C ARG A 123 0.69 13.11 -12.99
N MET A 124 1.66 13.09 -13.90
CA MET A 124 2.51 14.26 -14.17
C MET A 124 1.70 15.46 -14.67
N TYR A 125 0.73 15.23 -15.56
CA TYR A 125 -0.01 16.31 -16.24
C TYR A 125 -1.44 16.53 -15.76
N GLY A 126 -1.89 15.76 -14.75
CA GLY A 126 -3.24 15.89 -14.19
C GLY A 126 -4.34 15.41 -15.13
N GLU A 127 -4.08 14.39 -15.95
CA GLU A 127 -5.00 13.87 -16.96
C GLU A 127 -5.62 12.54 -16.50
N SER A 128 -6.79 12.63 -15.87
CA SER A 128 -7.50 11.44 -15.33
C SER A 128 -7.85 10.42 -16.42
N SER A 129 -8.10 10.87 -17.66
CA SER A 129 -8.41 9.97 -18.78
C SER A 129 -7.28 8.98 -19.10
N LEU A 130 -6.01 9.39 -18.92
CA LEU A 130 -4.87 8.49 -19.12
C LEU A 130 -4.75 7.48 -17.97
N ILE A 131 -5.09 7.89 -16.75
CA ILE A 131 -5.15 7.00 -15.57
C ILE A 131 -6.27 5.96 -15.76
N ASP A 132 -7.42 6.39 -16.24
CA ASP A 132 -8.56 5.51 -16.53
C ASP A 132 -8.22 4.52 -17.66
N GLU A 133 -7.57 4.98 -18.74
CA GLU A 133 -7.08 4.09 -19.81
C GLU A 133 -6.05 3.09 -19.28
N ALA A 134 -5.11 3.53 -18.43
CA ALA A 134 -4.15 2.63 -17.81
C ALA A 134 -4.84 1.49 -17.06
N GLU A 135 -5.86 1.78 -16.25
CA GLU A 135 -6.59 0.71 -15.54
C GLU A 135 -7.44 -0.17 -16.46
N GLN A 136 -7.99 0.38 -17.55
CA GLN A 136 -8.66 -0.44 -18.55
C GLN A 136 -7.68 -1.44 -19.17
N VAL A 137 -6.48 -0.99 -19.53
CA VAL A 137 -5.41 -1.87 -20.04
C VAL A 137 -5.06 -2.94 -19.01
N ARG A 138 -4.79 -2.58 -17.74
CA ARG A 138 -4.50 -3.56 -16.67
C ARG A 138 -5.64 -4.56 -16.48
N ALA A 139 -6.90 -4.10 -16.51
CA ALA A 139 -8.06 -4.96 -16.38
C ALA A 139 -8.20 -5.94 -17.55
N THR A 140 -7.99 -5.49 -18.78
CA THR A 140 -7.96 -6.35 -19.97
C THR A 140 -6.84 -7.40 -19.86
N ILE A 141 -5.65 -7.00 -19.42
CA ILE A 141 -4.53 -7.94 -19.20
C ILE A 141 -4.90 -8.99 -18.15
N ARG A 142 -5.43 -8.59 -16.98
CA ARG A 142 -5.90 -9.54 -15.94
C ARG A 142 -6.91 -10.55 -16.51
N LYS A 143 -7.82 -10.09 -17.37
CA LYS A 143 -8.85 -10.94 -17.98
C LYS A 143 -8.29 -11.90 -19.03
N GLN A 144 -7.33 -11.47 -19.85
CA GLN A 144 -6.86 -12.27 -20.98
C GLN A 144 -5.61 -13.10 -20.67
N SER A 145 -4.65 -12.52 -19.95
CA SER A 145 -3.31 -13.09 -19.75
C SER A 145 -3.24 -14.02 -18.55
N PHE A 146 -3.99 -13.78 -17.48
CA PHE A 146 -3.96 -14.65 -16.30
C PHE A 146 -4.81 -15.90 -16.52
N ASP A 147 -4.19 -17.08 -16.51
CA ASP A 147 -4.85 -18.36 -16.76
C ASP A 147 -5.36 -19.08 -15.50
N GLY A 148 -5.30 -18.39 -14.35
CA GLY A 148 -5.59 -18.94 -13.04
C GLY A 148 -4.34 -19.34 -12.25
N GLU A 149 -3.20 -19.48 -12.91
CA GLU A 149 -1.94 -19.83 -12.26
C GLU A 149 -0.80 -18.85 -12.57
N PHE A 150 -0.62 -18.51 -13.84
CA PHE A 150 0.43 -17.61 -14.34
C PHE A 150 -0.14 -16.62 -15.36
N PHE A 151 0.59 -15.53 -15.60
CA PHE A 151 0.36 -14.66 -16.74
C PHE A 151 1.01 -15.24 -18.00
N VAL A 152 0.25 -15.27 -19.09
CA VAL A 152 0.72 -15.63 -20.44
C VAL A 152 1.36 -14.39 -21.08
N ASP A 153 2.47 -14.57 -21.79
CA ASP A 153 3.26 -13.47 -22.36
C ASP A 153 2.55 -12.79 -23.53
N ASN A 154 1.81 -13.54 -24.36
CA ASN A 154 1.20 -12.96 -25.55
C ASN A 154 -0.03 -13.66 -26.10
N ALA A 155 -0.76 -12.91 -26.92
CA ALA A 155 -1.83 -13.40 -27.77
C ALA A 155 -1.54 -13.09 -29.24
N VAL A 156 -1.99 -13.97 -30.14
CA VAL A 156 -1.72 -13.89 -31.58
C VAL A 156 -3.00 -13.94 -32.39
N ARG A 157 -3.03 -13.23 -33.52
CA ARG A 157 -4.17 -13.28 -34.46
C ARG A 157 -4.16 -14.59 -35.22
N LYS A 158 -5.27 -15.32 -35.15
CA LYS A 158 -5.57 -16.48 -36.00
C LYS A 158 -6.99 -16.34 -36.51
N ASP A 159 -7.15 -16.38 -37.84
CA ASP A 159 -8.44 -16.24 -38.52
C ASP A 159 -9.22 -14.99 -38.07
N GLY A 160 -8.51 -13.87 -37.92
CA GLY A 160 -9.07 -12.58 -37.50
C GLY A 160 -9.37 -12.46 -36.00
N LYS A 161 -9.26 -13.55 -35.22
CA LYS A 161 -9.52 -13.55 -33.77
C LYS A 161 -8.22 -13.54 -32.99
N LEU A 162 -8.19 -12.76 -31.92
CA LEU A 162 -7.09 -12.76 -30.96
C LEU A 162 -7.16 -14.03 -30.11
N GLN A 163 -6.09 -14.82 -30.09
CA GLN A 163 -5.99 -16.07 -29.33
C GLN A 163 -4.80 -16.01 -28.37
N VAL A 164 -5.08 -16.11 -27.08
CA VAL A 164 -4.07 -16.21 -26.02
C VAL A 164 -3.23 -17.46 -26.25
N THR A 165 -1.91 -17.33 -26.16
CA THR A 165 -0.98 -18.45 -26.37
C THR A 165 -0.82 -19.27 -25.08
N ARG A 166 0.21 -20.12 -25.03
CA ARG A 166 0.67 -20.78 -23.79
C ARG A 166 2.09 -20.36 -23.40
N ASN A 167 2.61 -19.32 -24.05
CA ASN A 167 3.96 -18.83 -23.81
C ASN A 167 3.99 -18.15 -22.45
N ARG A 168 4.92 -18.56 -21.59
CA ARG A 168 5.05 -18.01 -20.24
C ARG A 168 6.53 -17.81 -19.91
N SER A 169 6.86 -16.63 -19.42
CA SER A 169 8.18 -16.26 -18.96
C SER A 169 8.12 -15.74 -17.54
N GLU A 170 9.23 -15.90 -16.84
CA GLU A 170 9.43 -15.38 -15.50
C GLU A 170 9.34 -13.84 -15.47
N VAL A 171 9.85 -13.17 -16.50
CA VAL A 171 9.77 -11.70 -16.62
C VAL A 171 8.34 -11.20 -16.83
N CYS A 172 7.47 -11.94 -17.53
CA CYS A 172 6.05 -11.57 -17.62
C CYS A 172 5.38 -11.55 -16.25
N GLN A 173 5.75 -12.49 -15.37
CA GLN A 173 5.25 -12.50 -14.00
C GLN A 173 5.78 -11.30 -13.22
N TYR A 174 7.07 -10.98 -13.37
CA TYR A 174 7.65 -9.81 -12.71
C TYR A 174 7.03 -8.49 -13.18
N PHE A 175 6.80 -8.34 -14.48
CA PHE A 175 6.10 -7.17 -15.03
C PHE A 175 4.68 -7.03 -14.47
N ALA A 176 3.95 -8.15 -14.32
CA ALA A 176 2.59 -8.11 -13.79
C ALA A 176 2.53 -7.50 -12.37
N PHE A 177 3.48 -7.83 -11.50
CA PHE A 177 3.57 -7.24 -10.17
C PHE A 177 4.21 -5.85 -10.17
N PHE A 178 5.24 -5.64 -10.99
CA PHE A 178 6.00 -4.38 -11.00
C PHE A 178 5.14 -3.21 -11.50
N PHE A 179 4.27 -3.46 -12.48
CA PHE A 179 3.35 -2.49 -13.08
C PHE A 179 1.90 -2.57 -12.56
N ASP A 180 1.72 -3.16 -11.37
CA ASP A 180 0.47 -3.17 -10.61
C ASP A 180 -0.73 -3.83 -11.33
N VAL A 181 -0.47 -4.73 -12.27
CA VAL A 181 -1.51 -5.63 -12.81
C VAL A 181 -1.91 -6.67 -11.76
N ALA A 182 -0.94 -7.13 -10.99
CA ALA A 182 -1.08 -8.07 -9.88
C ALA A 182 -0.48 -7.51 -8.59
N THR A 183 -1.02 -7.95 -7.45
CA THR A 183 -0.49 -7.67 -6.10
C THR A 183 -0.52 -8.95 -5.28
N PRO A 184 0.26 -9.05 -4.18
CA PRO A 184 0.20 -10.20 -3.27
C PRO A 184 -1.21 -10.44 -2.70
N GLN A 185 -2.04 -9.41 -2.60
CA GLN A 185 -3.41 -9.51 -2.11
C GLN A 185 -4.36 -10.09 -3.17
N THR A 186 -4.17 -9.73 -4.44
CA THR A 186 -5.04 -10.16 -5.53
C THR A 186 -4.61 -11.49 -6.14
N HIS A 187 -3.30 -11.80 -6.12
CA HIS A 187 -2.69 -12.98 -6.74
C HIS A 187 -1.74 -13.68 -5.76
N LYS A 188 -2.25 -13.99 -4.56
CA LYS A 188 -1.47 -14.54 -3.43
C LYS A 188 -0.68 -15.81 -3.80
N GLU A 189 -1.32 -16.77 -4.43
CA GLU A 189 -0.68 -18.06 -4.75
C GLU A 189 0.46 -17.90 -5.76
N LEU A 190 0.28 -17.06 -6.78
CA LEU A 190 1.35 -16.73 -7.72
C LEU A 190 2.50 -16.01 -6.99
N TRP A 191 2.19 -15.04 -6.13
CA TRP A 191 3.19 -14.33 -5.34
C TRP A 191 4.03 -15.29 -4.47
N GLU A 192 3.39 -16.22 -3.76
CA GLU A 192 4.06 -17.22 -2.93
C GLU A 192 5.01 -18.11 -3.77
N LYS A 193 4.62 -18.50 -4.99
CA LYS A 193 5.52 -19.20 -5.91
C LYS A 193 6.71 -18.34 -6.29
N LEU A 194 6.48 -17.10 -6.74
CA LEU A 194 7.55 -16.19 -7.16
C LEU A 194 8.55 -15.92 -6.03
N VAL A 195 8.10 -15.73 -4.79
CA VAL A 195 9.00 -15.48 -3.67
C VAL A 195 9.80 -16.73 -3.29
N HIS A 196 9.15 -17.89 -3.19
CA HIS A 196 9.73 -19.06 -2.53
C HIS A 196 10.28 -20.15 -3.47
N GLN A 197 9.88 -20.15 -4.74
CA GLN A 197 10.20 -21.22 -5.69
C GLN A 197 10.92 -20.71 -6.96
N PHE A 198 10.91 -19.40 -7.20
CA PHE A 198 11.71 -18.73 -8.23
C PHE A 198 12.97 -18.11 -7.62
N GLY A 199 13.89 -17.62 -8.47
CA GLY A 199 15.17 -17.05 -8.05
C GLY A 199 16.40 -17.83 -8.52
N PRO A 200 17.59 -17.54 -7.98
CA PRO A 200 18.86 -18.03 -8.53
C PRO A 200 18.99 -19.56 -8.48
N ASP A 201 18.39 -20.20 -7.47
CA ASP A 201 18.42 -21.65 -7.31
C ASP A 201 17.41 -22.39 -8.22
N ARG A 202 16.51 -21.67 -8.91
CA ARG A 202 15.46 -22.28 -9.74
C ARG A 202 16.02 -23.17 -10.85
N LYS A 203 17.17 -22.81 -11.45
CA LYS A 203 17.84 -23.66 -12.45
C LYS A 203 18.25 -25.03 -11.89
N LYS A 204 18.54 -25.11 -10.58
CA LYS A 204 18.90 -26.37 -9.90
C LYS A 204 17.66 -27.18 -9.52
N THR A 205 16.60 -26.51 -9.04
CA THR A 205 15.36 -27.18 -8.63
C THR A 205 14.50 -27.61 -9.80
N ASN A 206 14.69 -27.00 -10.98
CA ASN A 206 13.88 -27.16 -12.18
C ASN A 206 12.37 -26.93 -11.91
N ALA A 207 12.06 -26.01 -11.00
CA ALA A 207 10.69 -25.67 -10.68
C ALA A 207 10.01 -24.96 -11.88
N PHE A 208 8.81 -25.42 -12.24
CA PHE A 208 7.98 -24.89 -13.34
C PHE A 208 8.72 -24.88 -14.69
N PRO A 209 9.17 -26.02 -15.24
CA PRO A 209 9.98 -26.08 -16.46
C PRO A 209 9.32 -25.44 -17.69
N GLU A 210 8.01 -25.29 -17.69
CA GLU A 210 7.21 -24.60 -18.70
C GLU A 210 7.33 -23.06 -18.67
N ILE A 211 7.88 -22.50 -17.60
CA ILE A 211 8.08 -21.05 -17.44
C ILE A 211 9.51 -20.68 -17.81
N HIS A 212 9.70 -19.92 -18.87
CA HIS A 212 11.04 -19.57 -19.34
C HIS A 212 11.76 -18.63 -18.36
N PRO A 213 13.04 -18.89 -18.01
CA PRO A 213 13.77 -18.10 -17.03
C PRO A 213 14.08 -16.70 -17.53
N ALA A 214 14.12 -15.75 -16.59
CA ALA A 214 14.59 -14.41 -16.82
C ALA A 214 16.12 -14.36 -17.06
N ASN A 215 16.60 -13.25 -17.63
CA ASN A 215 18.03 -12.93 -17.70
C ASN A 215 18.37 -11.81 -16.71
N ALA A 216 19.63 -11.35 -16.70
CA ALA A 216 20.08 -10.27 -15.83
C ALA A 216 19.26 -9.00 -16.08
N PHE A 217 19.33 -8.45 -17.30
CA PHE A 217 18.58 -7.27 -17.69
C PHE A 217 17.29 -7.62 -18.41
N VAL A 218 16.09 -7.20 -17.97
CA VAL A 218 15.78 -6.52 -16.68
C VAL A 218 15.27 -7.49 -15.61
N GLY A 219 15.02 -8.76 -15.94
CA GLY A 219 14.22 -9.66 -15.12
C GLY A 219 14.79 -9.91 -13.71
N ASN A 220 16.09 -10.18 -13.57
CA ASN A 220 16.67 -10.38 -12.24
C ASN A 220 16.61 -9.10 -11.38
N TYR A 221 16.77 -7.92 -11.98
CA TYR A 221 16.62 -6.66 -11.23
C TYR A 221 15.18 -6.43 -10.79
N LEU A 222 14.19 -6.70 -11.66
CA LEU A 222 12.78 -6.60 -11.30
C LEU A 222 12.41 -7.55 -10.15
N ARG A 223 12.99 -8.74 -10.10
CA ARG A 223 12.83 -9.64 -8.94
C ARG A 223 13.27 -8.96 -7.63
N LEU A 224 14.44 -8.33 -7.64
CA LEU A 224 14.96 -7.62 -6.46
C LEU A 224 14.06 -6.44 -6.08
N GLU A 225 13.56 -5.68 -7.05
CA GLU A 225 12.60 -4.60 -6.83
C GLU A 225 11.31 -5.11 -6.19
N LEU A 226 10.79 -6.25 -6.63
CA LEU A 226 9.59 -6.86 -6.04
C LEU A 226 9.84 -7.35 -4.61
N LEU A 227 10.96 -8.04 -4.38
CA LEU A 227 11.34 -8.47 -3.03
C LEU A 227 11.51 -7.25 -2.10
N SER A 228 12.04 -6.14 -2.60
CA SER A 228 12.18 -4.89 -1.84
C SER A 228 10.82 -4.29 -1.51
N ARG A 229 9.97 -4.10 -2.52
CA ARG A 229 8.62 -3.54 -2.41
C ARG A 229 7.77 -4.26 -1.35
N TYR A 230 7.94 -5.59 -1.24
CA TYR A 230 7.18 -6.42 -0.30
C TYR A 230 7.96 -6.88 0.95
N GLY A 231 9.15 -6.33 1.19
CA GLY A 231 9.83 -6.42 2.48
C GLY A 231 10.61 -7.71 2.75
N TYR A 232 11.38 -8.19 1.77
CA TYR A 232 12.26 -9.36 1.86
C TYR A 232 13.78 -9.03 1.78
N PRO A 233 14.30 -8.07 2.57
CA PRO A 233 15.69 -7.60 2.45
C PRO A 233 16.76 -8.67 2.75
N ALA A 234 16.50 -9.61 3.65
CA ALA A 234 17.42 -10.73 3.90
C ALA A 234 17.54 -11.66 2.68
N GLN A 235 16.43 -11.90 1.97
CA GLN A 235 16.42 -12.66 0.73
C GLN A 235 17.13 -11.90 -0.39
N ILE A 236 16.89 -10.59 -0.50
CA ILE A 236 17.63 -9.70 -1.43
C ILE A 236 19.13 -9.83 -1.21
N LYS A 237 19.62 -9.75 0.04
CA LYS A 237 21.05 -9.92 0.34
C LYS A 237 21.61 -11.25 -0.20
N LYS A 238 20.89 -12.35 0.03
CA LYS A 238 21.29 -13.68 -0.47
C LYS A 238 21.30 -13.70 -2.00
N GLU A 239 20.22 -13.28 -2.63
CA GLU A 239 20.06 -13.37 -4.08
C GLU A 239 20.98 -12.40 -4.85
N LEU A 240 21.31 -11.25 -4.27
CA LEU A 240 22.34 -10.36 -4.81
C LEU A 240 23.70 -11.08 -4.92
N ALA A 241 24.08 -11.83 -3.88
CA ALA A 241 25.31 -12.62 -3.91
C ALA A 241 25.20 -13.73 -4.96
N ASP A 242 24.11 -14.49 -4.96
CA ASP A 242 23.94 -15.63 -5.88
C ASP A 242 23.88 -15.22 -7.36
N PHE A 243 23.27 -14.06 -7.67
CA PHE A 243 23.15 -13.59 -9.05
C PHE A 243 24.37 -12.85 -9.57
N TYR A 244 25.14 -12.16 -8.70
CA TYR A 244 26.10 -11.15 -9.17
C TYR A 244 27.50 -11.29 -8.59
N LEU A 245 27.70 -11.99 -7.46
CA LEU A 245 29.02 -12.07 -6.82
C LEU A 245 30.07 -12.71 -7.75
N TYR A 246 29.70 -13.79 -8.44
CA TYR A 246 30.61 -14.45 -9.38
C TYR A 246 31.03 -13.53 -10.54
N MET A 247 30.14 -12.63 -11.00
CA MET A 247 30.48 -11.65 -12.03
C MET A 247 31.55 -10.68 -11.52
N ALA A 248 31.33 -10.13 -10.32
CA ALA A 248 32.24 -9.21 -9.67
C ALA A 248 33.59 -9.86 -9.35
N ASP A 249 33.60 -11.11 -8.86
CA ASP A 249 34.83 -11.86 -8.57
C ASP A 249 35.67 -12.11 -9.83
N GLN A 250 35.02 -12.29 -10.98
CA GLN A 250 35.70 -12.63 -12.23
C GLN A 250 36.20 -11.40 -13.00
N THR A 251 35.44 -10.30 -13.04
CA THR A 251 35.77 -9.14 -13.89
C THR A 251 35.83 -7.81 -13.15
N GLY A 252 35.48 -7.76 -11.85
CA GLY A 252 35.35 -6.52 -11.09
C GLY A 252 34.18 -5.64 -11.55
N THR A 253 33.33 -6.15 -12.43
CA THR A 253 32.20 -5.46 -13.08
C THR A 253 31.00 -6.39 -13.16
N LEU A 254 29.82 -5.85 -13.45
CA LEU A 254 28.60 -6.64 -13.64
C LEU A 254 28.19 -6.69 -15.11
N TRP A 255 27.61 -7.82 -15.50
CA TRP A 255 27.51 -8.22 -16.90
C TRP A 255 26.15 -7.90 -17.50
N GLU A 256 26.11 -7.87 -18.83
CA GLU A 256 24.88 -7.66 -19.59
C GLU A 256 23.90 -8.83 -19.46
N ASN A 257 24.47 -10.03 -19.39
CA ASN A 257 23.78 -11.31 -19.37
C ASN A 257 24.24 -12.11 -18.14
N VAL A 258 23.49 -13.15 -17.79
CA VAL A 258 23.91 -14.13 -16.76
C VAL A 258 25.18 -14.92 -17.14
N GLY A 259 25.71 -14.77 -18.36
CA GLY A 259 26.95 -15.41 -18.81
C GLY A 259 27.86 -14.44 -19.54
N ALA A 260 29.15 -14.77 -19.60
CA ALA A 260 30.20 -13.97 -20.23
C ALA A 260 30.25 -14.08 -21.76
N TYR A 261 29.09 -14.25 -22.41
CA TYR A 261 28.97 -14.36 -23.87
C TYR A 261 28.63 -13.03 -24.57
N ALA A 262 28.52 -11.95 -23.79
CA ALA A 262 28.29 -10.59 -24.25
C ALA A 262 29.13 -9.61 -23.40
N SER A 263 28.75 -8.33 -23.30
CA SER A 263 29.50 -7.38 -22.47
C SER A 263 29.52 -7.82 -21.01
N CYS A 264 30.72 -7.88 -20.43
CA CYS A 264 30.92 -8.14 -19.00
C CYS A 264 31.02 -6.83 -18.19
N ASN A 265 30.67 -5.69 -18.76
CA ASN A 265 30.73 -4.40 -18.09
C ASN A 265 29.59 -3.49 -18.60
N HIS A 266 28.46 -3.48 -17.88
CA HIS A 266 27.28 -2.72 -18.31
C HIS A 266 26.73 -1.82 -17.19
N GLY A 267 26.50 -0.54 -17.52
CA GLY A 267 26.12 0.49 -16.54
C GLY A 267 24.78 0.25 -15.83
N PHE A 268 23.77 -0.34 -16.49
CA PHE A 268 22.48 -0.66 -15.85
C PHE A 268 22.65 -1.59 -14.65
N ALA A 269 23.70 -2.41 -14.63
CA ALA A 269 23.91 -3.38 -13.57
C ALA A 269 24.31 -2.72 -12.24
N SER A 270 24.72 -1.44 -12.29
CA SER A 270 24.93 -0.61 -11.10
C SER A 270 23.67 -0.45 -10.24
N HIS A 271 22.49 -0.84 -10.74
CA HIS A 271 21.27 -0.96 -9.93
C HIS A 271 21.45 -1.86 -8.68
N VAL A 272 22.39 -2.82 -8.70
CA VAL A 272 22.79 -3.57 -7.49
C VAL A 272 23.21 -2.65 -6.34
N ALA A 273 23.91 -1.55 -6.64
CA ALA A 273 24.30 -0.57 -5.62
C ALA A 273 23.08 0.14 -5.03
N HIS A 274 22.03 0.39 -5.82
CA HIS A 274 20.77 0.92 -5.31
C HIS A 274 20.14 -0.04 -4.29
N SER A 275 20.13 -1.35 -4.57
CA SER A 275 19.67 -2.36 -3.61
C SER A 275 20.53 -2.39 -2.33
N PHE A 276 21.86 -2.20 -2.42
CA PHE A 276 22.70 -2.10 -1.22
C PHE A 276 22.32 -0.91 -0.34
N TYR A 277 22.16 0.29 -0.91
CA TYR A 277 21.74 1.45 -0.12
C TYR A 277 20.33 1.27 0.47
N ARG A 278 19.38 0.83 -0.35
CA ARG A 278 17.97 0.76 0.02
C ARG A 278 17.64 -0.40 0.95
N ASP A 279 18.13 -1.58 0.64
CA ASP A 279 17.69 -2.84 1.24
C ASP A 279 18.66 -3.39 2.29
N ILE A 280 19.95 -3.05 2.20
CA ILE A 280 20.99 -3.52 3.13
C ILE A 280 21.38 -2.44 4.14
N LEU A 281 21.81 -1.26 3.66
CA LEU A 281 22.14 -0.12 4.53
C LEU A 281 20.89 0.44 5.20
N GLY A 282 19.74 0.37 4.51
CA GLY A 282 18.43 0.73 5.02
C GLY A 282 18.00 2.16 4.74
N VAL A 283 18.63 2.87 3.80
CA VAL A 283 18.19 4.20 3.34
C VAL A 283 17.14 4.03 2.25
N ARG A 284 15.87 3.99 2.64
CA ARG A 284 14.75 3.65 1.75
C ARG A 284 14.49 4.71 0.69
N GLN A 285 14.59 5.96 1.09
CA GLN A 285 14.39 7.10 0.21
C GLN A 285 15.11 8.32 0.78
N VAL A 286 15.69 9.12 -0.11
CA VAL A 286 16.17 10.46 0.21
C VAL A 286 15.26 11.44 -0.50
N ASP A 287 14.35 12.06 0.25
CA ASP A 287 13.48 13.13 -0.26
C ASP A 287 14.22 14.46 -0.10
N THR A 288 14.93 14.85 -1.15
CA THR A 288 15.69 16.10 -1.19
C THR A 288 14.80 17.33 -1.22
N GLN A 289 13.54 17.21 -1.67
CA GLN A 289 12.60 18.32 -1.73
C GLN A 289 12.07 18.68 -0.34
N ASN A 290 11.66 17.67 0.43
CA ASN A 290 11.16 17.85 1.80
C ASN A 290 12.26 17.75 2.86
N LYS A 291 13.50 17.47 2.45
CA LYS A 291 14.67 17.26 3.32
C LYS A 291 14.41 16.17 4.36
N VAL A 292 13.96 15.01 3.90
CA VAL A 292 13.68 13.84 4.75
C VAL A 292 14.46 12.63 4.23
N VAL A 293 15.19 11.97 5.12
CA VAL A 293 15.80 10.66 4.88
C VAL A 293 14.91 9.60 5.52
N HIS A 294 14.25 8.81 4.69
CA HIS A 294 13.46 7.66 5.11
C HIS A 294 14.37 6.46 5.31
N MET A 295 14.34 5.89 6.51
CA MET A 295 15.20 4.79 6.89
C MET A 295 14.40 3.61 7.42
N LYS A 296 14.82 2.40 7.04
CA LYS A 296 14.32 1.15 7.59
C LYS A 296 15.42 0.12 7.59
N ILE A 297 16.08 -0.02 8.74
CA ILE A 297 17.10 -1.04 8.96
C ILE A 297 16.41 -2.33 9.39
N THR A 298 16.72 -3.40 8.69
CA THR A 298 16.18 -4.74 8.95
C THR A 298 17.31 -5.71 9.15
N ASP A 299 17.07 -6.77 9.92
CA ASP A 299 18.05 -7.85 10.05
C ASP A 299 18.23 -8.58 8.70
N VAL A 300 19.40 -8.38 8.11
CA VAL A 300 19.83 -9.03 6.86
C VAL A 300 20.87 -10.12 7.11
N GLY A 301 21.14 -10.46 8.37
CA GLY A 301 22.18 -11.43 8.75
C GLY A 301 23.59 -10.90 8.53
N LEU A 302 23.81 -9.60 8.75
CA LEU A 302 25.13 -8.97 8.82
C LEU A 302 25.34 -8.38 10.22
N ASP A 303 26.60 -8.35 10.67
CA ASP A 303 26.97 -7.78 11.97
C ASP A 303 27.04 -6.25 11.93
N TRP A 304 27.29 -5.66 10.75
CA TRP A 304 27.32 -4.22 10.54
C TRP A 304 27.14 -3.89 9.05
N ALA A 305 26.77 -2.64 8.76
CA ALA A 305 26.89 -2.06 7.44
C ALA A 305 27.16 -0.56 7.54
N GLU A 306 27.89 -0.01 6.56
CA GLU A 306 28.14 1.42 6.45
C GLU A 306 28.09 1.88 5.00
N GLY A 307 27.73 3.14 4.78
CA GLY A 307 27.70 3.74 3.45
C GLY A 307 27.28 5.20 3.49
N ALA A 308 27.65 5.92 2.43
CA ALA A 308 27.34 7.33 2.26
C ALA A 308 26.66 7.58 0.91
N ILE A 309 25.59 8.38 0.90
CA ILE A 309 24.86 8.77 -0.30
C ILE A 309 25.04 10.28 -0.50
N LEU A 310 25.54 10.68 -1.67
CA LEU A 310 25.70 12.08 -2.02
C LEU A 310 24.38 12.68 -2.49
N THR A 311 23.93 13.74 -1.80
CA THR A 311 22.82 14.60 -2.21
C THR A 311 23.36 15.95 -2.69
N PRO A 312 22.54 16.79 -3.33
CA PRO A 312 22.94 18.17 -3.68
C PRO A 312 23.37 19.02 -2.47
N ASP A 313 22.89 18.68 -1.27
CA ASP A 313 23.13 19.45 -0.03
C ASP A 313 24.27 18.86 0.83
N GLY A 314 24.78 17.67 0.49
CA GLY A 314 25.86 17.00 1.23
C GLY A 314 25.69 15.48 1.32
N LEU A 315 26.48 14.84 2.17
CA LEU A 315 26.41 13.39 2.39
C LEU A 315 25.32 13.03 3.40
N VAL A 316 24.58 11.97 3.09
CA VAL A 316 23.83 11.16 4.07
C VAL A 316 24.74 9.97 4.42
N ASP A 317 25.37 10.04 5.59
CA ASP A 317 26.27 9.00 6.10
C ASP A 317 25.52 8.11 7.10
N VAL A 318 25.56 6.80 6.88
CA VAL A 318 24.88 5.82 7.71
C VAL A 318 25.86 4.73 8.09
N ARG A 319 25.88 4.41 9.37
CA ARG A 319 26.46 3.19 9.89
C ARG A 319 25.51 2.54 10.88
N TRP A 320 25.40 1.22 10.83
CA TRP A 320 24.78 0.47 11.90
C TRP A 320 25.58 -0.78 12.27
N ASP A 321 25.47 -1.16 13.53
CA ASP A 321 26.15 -2.28 14.16
C ASP A 321 25.10 -3.12 14.89
N LYS A 322 25.20 -4.45 14.78
CA LYS A 322 24.33 -5.43 15.42
C LYS A 322 25.13 -6.20 16.46
N LYS A 323 24.71 -6.14 17.73
CA LYS A 323 25.28 -6.93 18.84
C LYS A 323 24.16 -7.51 19.68
N ASP A 324 24.23 -8.80 19.98
CA ASP A 324 23.22 -9.53 20.77
C ASP A 324 21.78 -9.34 20.26
N GLY A 325 21.61 -9.32 18.93
CA GLY A 325 20.32 -9.09 18.27
C GLY A 325 19.82 -7.64 18.27
N LYS A 326 20.52 -6.72 18.94
CA LYS A 326 20.18 -5.29 18.97
C LYS A 326 20.97 -4.51 17.93
N ILE A 327 20.28 -3.68 17.15
CA ILE A 327 20.89 -2.78 16.18
C ILE A 327 21.06 -1.38 16.80
N THR A 328 22.27 -0.85 16.73
CA THR A 328 22.59 0.55 17.03
C THR A 328 23.02 1.23 15.74
N ARG A 329 22.58 2.47 15.52
CA ARG A 329 22.92 3.23 14.31
C ARG A 329 23.48 4.61 14.61
N LYS A 330 24.34 5.08 13.72
CA LYS A 330 24.77 6.46 13.58
C LYS A 330 24.35 6.94 12.20
N VAL A 331 23.67 8.09 12.15
CA VAL A 331 23.19 8.68 10.91
C VAL A 331 23.55 10.17 10.94
N GLU A 332 24.33 10.62 9.97
CA GLU A 332 24.63 12.02 9.75
C GLU A 332 23.96 12.44 8.45
N VAL A 333 23.22 13.55 8.50
CA VAL A 333 22.50 14.08 7.34
C VAL A 333 22.86 15.54 7.12
N PRO A 334 22.71 16.07 5.89
CA PRO A 334 22.99 17.47 5.61
C PRO A 334 22.12 18.42 6.44
N ALA A 335 22.57 19.67 6.59
CA ALA A 335 21.86 20.67 7.37
C ALA A 335 20.40 20.86 6.87
N GLY A 336 19.46 20.81 7.80
CA GLY A 336 18.02 20.92 7.51
C GLY A 336 17.33 19.61 7.12
N TYR A 337 18.06 18.50 6.98
CA TYR A 337 17.45 17.18 6.80
C TYR A 337 17.00 16.60 8.14
N THR A 338 15.93 15.82 8.08
CA THR A 338 15.45 14.99 9.20
C THR A 338 15.50 13.52 8.82
N VAL A 339 15.72 12.65 9.81
CA VAL A 339 15.69 11.19 9.61
C VAL A 339 14.35 10.67 10.11
N ARG A 340 13.61 9.98 9.25
CA ARG A 340 12.39 9.24 9.62
C ARG A 340 12.69 7.76 9.64
N ASP A 341 12.37 7.14 10.77
CA ASP A 341 12.49 5.70 10.92
C ASP A 341 11.16 5.03 10.59
N ASP A 342 11.09 4.41 9.42
CA ASP A 342 9.92 3.67 8.95
C ASP A 342 9.90 2.22 9.52
N SER A 343 10.78 1.91 10.48
CA SER A 343 10.69 0.64 11.21
C SER A 343 9.51 0.64 12.18
N ARG A 344 8.62 -0.34 12.02
CA ARG A 344 7.54 -0.59 12.98
C ARG A 344 8.13 -1.28 14.20
N SER A 345 8.49 -0.48 15.21
CA SER A 345 9.15 -0.92 16.45
C SER A 345 8.41 -2.03 17.22
N MET A 346 7.10 -2.16 17.02
CA MET A 346 6.26 -3.21 17.61
C MET A 346 5.50 -4.03 16.57
N ARG A 347 6.12 -4.36 15.42
CA ARG A 347 5.51 -5.22 14.39
C ARG A 347 5.11 -6.58 14.99
N TYR A 348 3.86 -7.00 14.79
CA TYR A 348 3.44 -8.36 15.12
C TYR A 348 4.18 -9.37 14.24
N THR A 349 4.77 -10.39 14.87
CA THR A 349 5.34 -11.55 14.19
C THR A 349 4.53 -12.78 14.60
N PRO A 350 3.94 -13.53 13.64
CA PRO A 350 3.18 -14.74 13.96
C PRO A 350 4.02 -15.73 14.77
N GLY A 351 3.42 -16.30 15.82
CA GLY A 351 4.11 -17.21 16.73
C GLY A 351 3.13 -17.88 17.71
N PRO A 352 3.65 -18.53 18.77
CA PRO A 352 2.82 -19.14 19.81
C PRO A 352 1.85 -18.16 20.47
N ALA A 353 0.69 -18.66 20.90
CA ALA A 353 -0.38 -17.83 21.47
C ALA A 353 0.06 -16.95 22.66
N GLU A 354 0.96 -17.45 23.51
CA GLU A 354 1.49 -16.69 24.65
C GLU A 354 2.35 -15.49 24.22
N GLN A 355 3.12 -15.61 23.14
CA GLN A 355 3.87 -14.49 22.59
C GLN A 355 2.94 -13.45 21.95
N ALA A 356 1.87 -13.90 21.30
CA ALA A 356 0.85 -13.00 20.76
C ALA A 356 0.15 -12.21 21.87
N LYS A 357 -0.21 -12.84 23.00
CA LYS A 357 -0.79 -12.16 24.17
C LYS A 357 0.17 -11.16 24.80
N ALA A 358 1.44 -11.53 24.97
CA ALA A 358 2.48 -10.63 25.48
C ALA A 358 2.62 -9.39 24.57
N TRP A 359 2.73 -9.61 23.26
CA TRP A 359 2.77 -8.53 22.27
C TRP A 359 1.52 -7.64 22.32
N GLN A 360 0.33 -8.22 22.42
CA GLN A 360 -0.92 -7.46 22.54
C GLN A 360 -0.92 -6.58 23.81
N SER A 361 -0.45 -7.12 24.95
CA SER A 361 -0.35 -6.39 26.21
C SER A 361 0.60 -5.19 26.10
N ASP A 362 1.78 -5.41 25.54
CA ASP A 362 2.79 -4.37 25.34
C ASP A 362 2.28 -3.27 24.39
N VAL A 363 1.70 -3.67 23.25
CA VAL A 363 1.17 -2.74 22.25
C VAL A 363 0.02 -1.92 22.79
N ARG A 364 -0.94 -2.53 23.51
CA ARG A 364 -2.05 -1.79 24.15
C ARG A 364 -1.54 -0.79 25.17
N THR A 365 -0.50 -1.14 25.93
CA THR A 365 0.11 -0.25 26.92
C THR A 365 0.76 0.96 26.24
N LYS A 366 1.51 0.72 25.16
CA LYS A 366 2.12 1.78 24.36
C LYS A 366 1.06 2.67 23.71
N LEU A 367 0.07 2.09 23.05
CA LEU A 367 -1.02 2.82 22.38
C LEU A 367 -1.85 3.62 23.38
N ALA A 368 -2.12 3.10 24.58
CA ALA A 368 -2.84 3.87 25.60
C ALA A 368 -2.09 5.14 26.01
N THR A 369 -0.76 5.08 26.06
CA THR A 369 0.09 6.25 26.34
C THR A 369 0.08 7.23 25.16
N LEU A 370 0.25 6.74 23.92
CA LEU A 370 0.25 7.57 22.72
C LEU A 370 -1.11 8.27 22.51
N LEU A 371 -2.21 7.56 22.76
CA LEU A 371 -3.58 8.08 22.71
C LEU A 371 -3.95 8.97 23.91
N LYS A 372 -3.05 9.09 24.90
CA LYS A 372 -3.26 9.83 26.15
C LYS A 372 -4.53 9.38 26.88
N ILE A 373 -4.66 8.08 27.13
CA ILE A 373 -5.75 7.47 27.92
C ILE A 373 -5.24 6.54 29.03
N ASP A 374 -3.92 6.44 29.23
CA ASP A 374 -3.29 5.55 30.20
C ASP A 374 -3.63 5.89 31.66
N ASP A 375 -3.76 7.18 31.99
CA ASP A 375 -4.22 7.64 33.29
C ASP A 375 -5.70 7.33 33.51
N LEU A 376 -6.53 7.44 32.47
CA LEU A 376 -7.95 7.11 32.52
C LEU A 376 -8.16 5.61 32.78
N ARG A 377 -7.35 4.74 32.16
CA ARG A 377 -7.37 3.29 32.40
C ARG A 377 -6.91 2.91 33.81
N ARG A 378 -5.99 3.66 34.40
CA ARG A 378 -5.46 3.41 35.75
C ARG A 378 -6.43 3.85 36.85
N ASN A 379 -7.26 4.85 36.58
CA ASN A 379 -8.15 5.44 37.58
C ASN A 379 -9.57 4.90 37.45
N ARG A 380 -10.15 4.44 38.58
CA ARG A 380 -11.54 4.01 38.59
C ARG A 380 -12.47 5.23 38.60
N ILE A 381 -13.05 5.57 37.45
CA ILE A 381 -14.01 6.68 37.30
C ILE A 381 -15.43 6.15 37.48
N PRO A 382 -16.18 6.53 38.54
CA PRO A 382 -17.57 6.12 38.70
C PRO A 382 -18.44 6.56 37.52
N LEU A 383 -19.30 5.67 37.00
CA LEU A 383 -20.21 6.00 35.89
C LEU A 383 -21.17 7.14 36.24
N ALA A 384 -21.55 7.26 37.52
CA ALA A 384 -22.52 8.27 38.01
C ALA A 384 -23.72 8.40 37.06
N SER A 385 -24.29 7.26 36.65
CA SER A 385 -25.30 7.17 35.60
C SER A 385 -26.60 7.84 36.03
N LYS A 386 -27.13 8.72 35.19
CA LYS A 386 -28.42 9.39 35.39
C LYS A 386 -29.32 9.13 34.18
N LYS A 387 -30.42 8.42 34.40
CA LYS A 387 -31.45 8.21 33.37
C LYS A 387 -32.10 9.54 33.02
N LEU A 388 -32.16 9.85 31.73
CA LEU A 388 -32.74 11.08 31.18
C LEU A 388 -34.13 10.81 30.59
N SER A 389 -34.28 9.69 29.87
CA SER A 389 -35.57 9.26 29.32
C SER A 389 -35.65 7.72 29.28
N SER A 390 -36.88 7.21 29.16
CA SER A 390 -37.17 5.79 29.03
C SER A 390 -38.43 5.63 28.18
N THR A 391 -38.36 4.83 27.11
CA THR A 391 -39.50 4.59 26.22
C THR A 391 -39.62 3.09 25.92
N ASN A 392 -40.79 2.53 26.19
CA ASN A 392 -41.08 1.13 25.87
C ASN A 392 -41.46 1.00 24.38
N LYS A 393 -40.80 0.10 23.66
CA LYS A 393 -41.04 -0.21 22.23
C LYS A 393 -41.65 -1.61 22.03
N GLY A 394 -42.16 -2.21 23.10
CA GLY A 394 -42.74 -3.55 23.12
C GLY A 394 -41.69 -4.62 23.39
N SER A 395 -40.85 -4.93 22.39
CA SER A 395 -39.81 -5.97 22.48
C SER A 395 -38.59 -5.57 23.32
N TYR A 396 -38.34 -4.27 23.46
CA TYR A 396 -37.28 -3.70 24.29
C TYR A 396 -37.68 -2.30 24.80
N THR A 397 -36.95 -1.81 25.81
CA THR A 397 -36.99 -0.43 26.30
C THR A 397 -35.78 0.32 25.76
N VAL A 398 -35.98 1.56 25.33
CA VAL A 398 -34.92 2.50 24.97
C VAL A 398 -34.71 3.47 26.12
N GLU A 399 -33.49 3.57 26.62
CA GLU A 399 -33.10 4.52 27.67
C GLU A 399 -32.04 5.48 27.17
N GLU A 400 -32.25 6.78 27.35
CA GLU A 400 -31.19 7.77 27.22
C GLU A 400 -30.61 8.05 28.60
N ILE A 401 -29.30 7.92 28.73
CA ILE A 401 -28.61 7.97 30.03
C ILE A 401 -27.40 8.90 29.90
N GLY A 402 -27.21 9.78 30.88
CA GLY A 402 -25.96 10.52 31.03
C GLY A 402 -25.00 9.74 31.93
N ILE A 403 -23.76 9.54 31.50
CA ILE A 403 -22.68 8.92 32.29
C ILE A 403 -21.46 9.83 32.36
N SER A 404 -20.65 9.70 33.41
CA SER A 404 -19.34 10.33 33.48
C SER A 404 -18.35 9.56 32.60
N SER A 405 -17.79 10.25 31.62
CA SER A 405 -16.71 9.74 30.78
C SER A 405 -15.37 9.93 31.49
N THR A 406 -15.10 11.16 31.94
CA THR A 406 -13.97 11.51 32.80
C THR A 406 -14.47 12.12 34.12
N ALA A 407 -13.55 12.54 34.99
CA ALA A 407 -13.90 13.27 36.20
C ALA A 407 -14.62 14.61 35.90
N ASN A 408 -14.33 15.22 34.75
CA ASN A 408 -14.82 16.56 34.40
C ASN A 408 -15.83 16.55 33.23
N ARG A 409 -15.99 15.42 32.52
CA ARG A 409 -16.83 15.34 31.32
C ARG A 409 -17.89 14.25 31.45
N ARG A 410 -19.12 14.60 31.04
CA ARG A 410 -20.25 13.67 30.92
C ARG A 410 -20.63 13.49 29.46
N ILE A 411 -21.00 12.26 29.10
CA ILE A 411 -21.49 11.90 27.78
C ILE A 411 -22.90 11.34 27.88
N ARG A 412 -23.63 11.34 26.76
CA ARG A 412 -24.93 10.70 26.65
C ARG A 412 -24.78 9.37 25.92
N ILE A 413 -25.54 8.38 26.36
CA ILE A 413 -25.63 7.07 25.75
C ILE A 413 -27.08 6.71 25.49
N ILE A 414 -27.32 5.95 24.42
CA ILE A 414 -28.60 5.27 24.17
C ILE A 414 -28.40 3.79 24.42
N VAL A 415 -29.25 3.22 25.27
CA VAL A 415 -29.22 1.80 25.63
C VAL A 415 -30.56 1.16 25.29
N THR A 416 -30.55 0.03 24.57
CA THR A 416 -31.75 -0.80 24.40
C THR A 416 -31.69 -2.02 25.31
N LEU A 417 -32.71 -2.22 26.13
CA LEU A 417 -32.82 -3.34 27.05
C LEU A 417 -34.00 -4.25 26.63
N PRO A 418 -33.77 -5.53 26.32
CA PRO A 418 -34.87 -6.47 26.02
C PRO A 418 -35.88 -6.55 27.16
N THR A 419 -37.18 -6.58 26.81
CA THR A 419 -38.26 -6.63 27.82
C THR A 419 -38.23 -7.93 28.63
N LYS A 420 -37.84 -9.04 27.98
CA LYS A 420 -37.59 -10.32 28.65
C LYS A 420 -36.11 -10.41 29.05
N GLN A 421 -35.82 -10.13 30.31
CA GLN A 421 -34.45 -10.23 30.83
C GLN A 421 -34.19 -11.63 31.41
N ASN A 422 -33.23 -12.35 30.81
CA ASN A 422 -32.65 -13.57 31.36
C ASN A 422 -31.24 -13.26 31.92
N LYS A 423 -30.67 -14.15 32.75
CA LYS A 423 -29.37 -13.93 33.44
C LYS A 423 -28.11 -14.01 32.55
N SER A 424 -28.21 -13.78 31.24
CA SER A 424 -27.07 -13.79 30.31
C SER A 424 -27.55 -13.29 28.94
N ILE A 425 -27.47 -11.99 28.70
CA ILE A 425 -27.83 -11.36 27.42
C ILE A 425 -26.55 -10.86 26.74
N PRO A 426 -26.31 -11.17 25.46
CA PRO A 426 -25.18 -10.61 24.72
C PRO A 426 -25.39 -9.11 24.47
N ALA A 427 -24.31 -8.35 24.44
CA ALA A 427 -24.35 -6.91 24.25
C ALA A 427 -23.49 -6.44 23.08
N VAL A 428 -23.91 -5.35 22.43
CA VAL A 428 -23.17 -4.77 21.31
C VAL A 428 -23.04 -3.25 21.47
N VAL A 429 -21.80 -2.75 21.41
CA VAL A 429 -21.53 -1.32 21.23
C VAL A 429 -21.72 -0.98 19.75
N CYS A 430 -22.76 -0.20 19.45
CA CYS A 430 -23.15 0.20 18.11
C CYS A 430 -22.59 1.60 17.81
N ILE A 431 -21.71 1.69 16.81
CA ILE A 431 -20.91 2.90 16.55
C ILE A 431 -21.29 3.52 15.22
N GLY A 432 -21.74 4.79 15.26
CA GLY A 432 -21.99 5.59 14.07
C GLY A 432 -20.70 6.15 13.43
N GLY A 433 -20.80 6.71 12.23
CA GLY A 433 -19.65 7.22 11.48
C GLY A 433 -19.59 8.74 11.36
N HIS A 434 -19.01 9.23 10.26
CA HIS A 434 -18.86 10.67 10.05
C HIS A 434 -20.21 11.39 10.04
N GLY A 435 -20.30 12.50 10.77
CA GLY A 435 -21.51 13.32 10.88
C GLY A 435 -22.68 12.66 11.61
N SER A 436 -22.50 11.47 12.19
CA SER A 436 -23.54 10.77 12.94
C SER A 436 -23.62 11.25 14.40
N ASP A 437 -24.63 10.81 15.14
CA ASP A 437 -24.71 10.97 16.58
C ASP A 437 -25.08 9.64 17.27
N LEU A 438 -25.32 9.68 18.59
CA LEU A 438 -25.68 8.50 19.37
C LEU A 438 -26.98 7.80 18.91
N TYR A 439 -27.84 8.46 18.14
CA TYR A 439 -29.10 7.90 17.65
C TYR A 439 -28.94 7.19 16.29
N SER A 440 -27.94 7.57 15.50
CA SER A 440 -27.77 7.12 14.11
C SER A 440 -27.66 5.60 13.89
N PRO A 441 -27.12 4.77 14.80
CA PRO A 441 -27.13 3.32 14.63
C PRO A 441 -28.53 2.69 14.62
N TYR A 442 -29.55 3.43 15.04
CA TYR A 442 -30.93 3.01 15.15
C TYR A 442 -31.80 3.63 14.05
N ASP A 443 -32.94 3.00 13.80
CA ASP A 443 -34.01 3.52 12.93
C ASP A 443 -35.05 4.32 13.72
N GLU A 444 -35.98 4.95 12.99
CA GLU A 444 -37.04 5.79 13.53
C GLU A 444 -38.00 5.05 14.48
N GLN A 445 -38.14 3.73 14.32
CA GLN A 445 -38.97 2.91 15.21
C GLN A 445 -38.38 2.85 16.61
N THR A 446 -37.05 2.88 16.71
CA THR A 446 -36.32 2.82 17.98
C THR A 446 -36.12 4.21 18.57
N VAL A 447 -35.54 5.15 17.81
CA VAL A 447 -35.30 6.53 18.26
C VAL A 447 -35.76 7.51 17.20
N SER A 448 -36.46 8.58 17.62
CA SER A 448 -36.86 9.65 16.71
C SER A 448 -35.61 10.40 16.21
N LYS A 449 -35.55 10.61 14.89
CA LYS A 449 -34.44 11.30 14.22
C LYS A 449 -34.78 12.77 14.03
N ASP A 450 -33.82 13.63 14.31
CA ASP A 450 -33.93 15.06 14.01
C ASP A 450 -33.79 15.26 12.49
N ALA A 451 -34.85 15.77 11.86
CA ALA A 451 -34.90 16.00 10.41
C ALA A 451 -33.78 16.91 9.89
N ALA A 452 -33.22 17.79 10.73
CA ALA A 452 -32.10 18.67 10.37
C ALA A 452 -30.75 17.94 10.31
N LYS A 453 -30.63 16.74 10.91
CA LYS A 453 -29.41 15.92 10.94
C LYS A 453 -29.48 14.67 10.05
N ALA A 454 -30.65 14.40 9.46
CA ALA A 454 -30.98 13.20 8.68
C ALA A 454 -30.13 12.99 7.41
N GLN A 455 -29.41 13.99 6.91
CA GLN A 455 -28.61 13.85 5.69
C GLN A 455 -27.40 12.92 5.86
N ALA A 456 -26.81 12.84 7.07
CA ALA A 456 -25.75 11.87 7.40
C ALA A 456 -26.27 10.45 7.69
N GLU A 457 -27.59 10.30 7.83
CA GLU A 457 -28.23 9.06 8.31
C GLU A 457 -28.68 8.10 7.20
N ARG A 458 -28.65 8.52 5.93
CA ARG A 458 -29.12 7.70 4.78
C ARG A 458 -28.36 6.38 4.59
N ILE A 459 -27.14 6.30 5.11
CA ILE A 459 -26.26 5.12 4.98
C ILE A 459 -26.47 4.10 6.11
N TYR A 460 -26.97 4.55 7.28
CA TYR A 460 -27.16 3.70 8.46
C TYR A 460 -28.55 3.09 8.47
N ARG A 461 -28.62 1.79 8.12
CA ARG A 461 -29.88 1.03 8.01
C ARG A 461 -30.33 0.37 9.32
N GLY A 462 -30.23 1.09 10.45
CA GLY A 462 -30.81 0.65 11.74
C GLY A 462 -30.26 -0.69 12.27
N PHE A 463 -28.95 -0.94 12.14
CA PHE A 463 -28.37 -2.21 12.61
C PHE A 463 -28.48 -2.40 14.13
N GLY A 464 -28.43 -1.30 14.91
CA GLY A 464 -28.72 -1.32 16.34
C GLY A 464 -30.15 -1.75 16.63
N THR A 465 -31.13 -1.25 15.86
CA THR A 465 -32.53 -1.70 15.94
C THR A 465 -32.65 -3.19 15.66
N ALA A 466 -31.99 -3.67 14.61
CA ALA A 466 -32.04 -5.08 14.22
C ALA A 466 -31.49 -5.99 15.34
N LEU A 467 -30.43 -5.58 16.02
CA LEU A 467 -29.86 -6.29 17.16
C LEU A 467 -30.78 -6.24 18.39
N ALA A 468 -31.34 -5.06 18.71
CA ALA A 468 -32.29 -4.88 19.80
C ALA A 468 -33.53 -5.79 19.64
N ASN A 469 -34.09 -5.86 18.43
CA ASN A 469 -35.21 -6.74 18.09
C ASN A 469 -34.87 -8.24 18.21
N LYS A 470 -33.59 -8.61 18.06
CA LYS A 470 -33.10 -9.98 18.27
C LYS A 470 -32.80 -10.28 19.74
N GLY A 471 -33.06 -9.34 20.66
CA GLY A 471 -32.86 -9.53 22.09
C GLY A 471 -31.44 -9.27 22.58
N TYR A 472 -30.62 -8.55 21.82
CA TYR A 472 -29.33 -8.04 22.31
C TYR A 472 -29.54 -6.79 23.16
N VAL A 473 -28.69 -6.59 24.18
CA VAL A 473 -28.49 -5.25 24.72
C VAL A 473 -27.67 -4.47 23.72
N THR A 474 -28.09 -3.27 23.35
CA THR A 474 -27.28 -2.39 22.49
C THR A 474 -27.00 -1.09 23.19
N ILE A 475 -25.83 -0.51 22.92
CA ILE A 475 -25.41 0.78 23.46
C ILE A 475 -24.75 1.63 22.38
N SER A 476 -25.01 2.93 22.37
CA SER A 476 -24.41 3.87 21.42
C SER A 476 -24.08 5.20 22.10
N THR A 477 -23.01 5.84 21.65
CA THR A 477 -22.63 7.22 22.01
C THR A 477 -22.09 7.95 20.77
N THR A 478 -21.93 9.26 20.86
CA THR A 478 -21.41 10.09 19.76
C THR A 478 -19.88 10.04 19.73
N VAL A 479 -19.31 9.68 18.58
CA VAL A 479 -17.85 9.67 18.33
C VAL A 479 -17.44 10.51 17.11
N SER A 480 -18.36 11.30 16.57
CA SER A 480 -18.18 12.10 15.34
C SER A 480 -17.62 13.51 15.58
N GLN A 481 -17.15 13.80 16.80
CA GLN A 481 -16.61 15.12 17.15
C GLN A 481 -15.37 15.48 16.32
N HIS A 482 -15.15 16.76 16.04
CA HIS A 482 -13.99 17.27 15.30
C HIS A 482 -13.06 18.14 16.17
N GLU A 483 -13.35 18.23 17.47
CA GLU A 483 -12.62 19.03 18.43
C GLU A 483 -12.27 18.15 19.64
N VAL A 484 -11.11 18.41 20.24
CA VAL A 484 -10.69 17.81 21.50
C VAL A 484 -11.35 18.58 22.64
N TYR A 485 -12.06 17.88 23.52
CA TYR A 485 -12.85 18.52 24.58
C TYR A 485 -12.05 18.80 25.84
N GLU A 486 -11.09 17.95 26.20
CA GLU A 486 -10.29 18.08 27.40
C GLU A 486 -8.82 18.40 27.08
N LYS A 487 -8.23 19.28 27.89
CA LYS A 487 -6.82 19.62 27.79
C LYS A 487 -5.97 18.35 27.94
N ASP A 488 -4.87 18.29 27.19
CA ASP A 488 -3.91 17.19 27.21
C ASP A 488 -4.49 15.84 26.74
N ARG A 489 -5.62 15.85 26.01
CA ARG A 489 -6.15 14.69 25.29
C ARG A 489 -5.89 14.76 23.80
N LEU A 490 -6.18 13.66 23.12
CA LEU A 490 -6.22 13.54 21.67
C LEU A 490 -7.61 13.15 21.23
N LEU A 491 -8.01 13.61 20.04
CA LEU A 491 -9.34 13.37 19.50
C LEU A 491 -9.67 11.86 19.42
N MET A 492 -8.73 11.07 18.89
CA MET A 492 -8.86 9.60 18.83
C MET A 492 -8.95 8.97 20.22
N GLY A 493 -8.15 9.46 21.16
CA GLY A 493 -8.16 9.00 22.56
C GLY A 493 -9.51 9.24 23.24
N GLU A 494 -10.11 10.42 23.07
CA GLU A 494 -11.43 10.73 23.65
C GLU A 494 -12.53 9.87 23.05
N ARG A 495 -12.54 9.70 21.71
CA ARG A 495 -13.51 8.82 21.02
C ARG A 495 -13.43 7.38 21.51
N LEU A 496 -12.21 6.83 21.61
CA LEU A 496 -11.98 5.47 22.08
C LEU A 496 -12.40 5.34 23.55
N TRP A 497 -12.03 6.31 24.39
CA TRP A 497 -12.37 6.28 25.81
C TRP A 497 -13.89 6.33 26.02
N ASP A 498 -14.62 7.19 25.31
CA ASP A 498 -16.08 7.26 25.41
C ASP A 498 -16.75 5.91 25.06
N LEU A 499 -16.17 5.16 24.13
CA LEU A 499 -16.61 3.79 23.81
C LEU A 499 -16.24 2.77 24.89
N MET A 500 -15.05 2.85 25.49
CA MET A 500 -14.70 2.03 26.67
C MET A 500 -15.66 2.30 27.83
N ARG A 501 -16.12 3.54 28.00
CA ARG A 501 -17.15 3.89 29.00
C ARG A 501 -18.52 3.30 28.70
N CYS A 502 -18.84 3.04 27.43
CA CYS A 502 -20.01 2.24 27.07
C CYS A 502 -19.83 0.78 27.50
N VAL A 503 -18.63 0.20 27.34
CA VAL A 503 -18.30 -1.15 27.82
C VAL A 503 -18.45 -1.23 29.34
N ASP A 504 -17.87 -0.28 30.10
CA ASP A 504 -18.02 -0.19 31.56
C ASP A 504 -19.51 -0.14 31.98
N TYR A 505 -20.34 0.59 31.24
CA TYR A 505 -21.78 0.63 31.50
C TYR A 505 -22.44 -0.73 31.28
N LEU A 506 -22.14 -1.40 30.16
CA LEU A 506 -22.64 -2.75 29.88
C LEU A 506 -22.24 -3.76 30.96
N GLU A 507 -20.98 -3.71 31.42
CA GLU A 507 -20.47 -4.59 32.49
C GLU A 507 -21.19 -4.41 33.84
N SER A 508 -21.74 -3.21 34.06
CA SER A 508 -22.49 -2.87 35.27
C SER A 508 -23.91 -3.43 35.28
N LEU A 509 -24.45 -3.84 34.12
CA LEU A 509 -25.79 -4.38 33.99
C LEU A 509 -25.84 -5.86 34.38
N ALA A 510 -26.64 -6.19 35.38
CA ALA A 510 -26.78 -7.56 35.88
C ALA A 510 -27.34 -8.56 34.83
N CYS A 511 -27.99 -8.08 33.77
CA CYS A 511 -28.51 -8.91 32.69
C CYS A 511 -27.49 -9.18 31.58
N VAL A 512 -26.39 -8.43 31.49
CA VAL A 512 -25.38 -8.57 30.44
C VAL A 512 -24.38 -9.66 30.80
N ASP A 513 -24.09 -10.52 29.82
CA ASP A 513 -23.02 -11.50 29.92
C ASP A 513 -21.69 -10.88 29.46
N ARG A 514 -20.77 -10.72 30.41
CA ARG A 514 -19.45 -10.11 30.17
C ARG A 514 -18.59 -10.88 29.17
N SER A 515 -18.85 -12.18 28.99
CA SER A 515 -18.14 -13.01 27.99
C SER A 515 -18.71 -12.86 26.57
N ARG A 516 -19.75 -12.04 26.38
CA ARG A 516 -20.49 -11.88 25.12
C ARG A 516 -20.76 -10.42 24.78
N ILE A 517 -19.77 -9.56 25.00
CA ILE A 517 -19.79 -8.16 24.56
C ILE A 517 -19.04 -8.05 23.23
N GLY A 518 -19.67 -7.45 22.22
CA GLY A 518 -19.06 -7.15 20.93
C GLY A 518 -19.20 -5.68 20.54
N CYS A 519 -18.64 -5.30 19.40
CA CYS A 519 -18.80 -3.98 18.83
C CYS A 519 -18.98 -4.03 17.31
N ALA A 520 -19.72 -3.07 16.76
CA ALA A 520 -19.97 -2.96 15.32
C ALA A 520 -20.11 -1.51 14.88
N GLY A 521 -19.56 -1.16 13.70
CA GLY A 521 -19.72 0.16 13.12
C GLY A 521 -19.39 0.24 11.62
N LEU A 522 -19.71 1.40 11.02
CA LEU A 522 -19.52 1.69 9.59
C LEU A 522 -18.66 2.95 9.38
N SER A 523 -17.76 2.96 8.40
CA SER A 523 -16.88 4.10 8.09
C SER A 523 -16.04 4.50 9.33
N LEU A 524 -16.11 5.73 9.84
CA LEU A 524 -15.50 6.11 11.12
C LEU A 524 -15.95 5.19 12.27
N GLY A 525 -17.19 4.70 12.25
CA GLY A 525 -17.64 3.70 13.22
C GLY A 525 -16.95 2.35 13.05
N GLY A 526 -16.57 1.99 11.82
CA GLY A 526 -15.77 0.80 11.53
C GLY A 526 -14.33 0.94 12.05
N GLU A 527 -13.73 2.11 11.83
CA GLU A 527 -12.44 2.50 12.43
C GLU A 527 -12.48 2.38 13.95
N MET A 528 -13.46 3.02 14.58
CA MET A 528 -13.60 3.00 16.03
C MET A 528 -13.95 1.61 16.57
N ALA A 529 -14.66 0.76 15.81
CA ALA A 529 -14.88 -0.64 16.16
C ALA A 529 -13.57 -1.43 16.17
N MET A 530 -12.67 -1.20 15.20
CA MET A 530 -11.33 -1.81 15.20
C MET A 530 -10.52 -1.36 16.41
N TRP A 531 -10.50 -0.06 16.72
CA TRP A 531 -9.80 0.47 17.89
C TRP A 531 -10.35 -0.08 19.21
N LEU A 532 -11.68 -0.11 19.37
CA LEU A 532 -12.31 -0.64 20.57
C LEU A 532 -12.01 -2.14 20.75
N GLY A 533 -12.17 -2.94 19.69
CA GLY A 533 -11.86 -4.36 19.71
C GLY A 533 -10.38 -4.67 19.96
N ALA A 534 -9.47 -3.80 19.51
CA ALA A 534 -8.05 -3.97 19.76
C ALA A 534 -7.65 -3.57 21.20
N MET A 535 -8.29 -2.55 21.77
CA MET A 535 -7.82 -1.89 23.00
C MET A 535 -8.57 -2.31 24.27
N ASP A 536 -9.80 -2.81 24.15
CA ASP A 536 -10.64 -3.29 25.26
C ASP A 536 -10.81 -4.81 25.22
N GLU A 537 -10.33 -5.49 26.27
CA GLU A 537 -10.26 -6.95 26.32
C GLU A 537 -11.61 -7.63 26.59
N TRP A 538 -12.64 -6.84 26.95
CA TRP A 538 -14.00 -7.37 27.08
C TRP A 538 -14.72 -7.55 25.73
N ILE A 539 -14.19 -6.97 24.66
CA ILE A 539 -14.74 -7.15 23.31
C ILE A 539 -14.30 -8.49 22.74
N VAL A 540 -15.25 -9.41 22.60
CA VAL A 540 -15.01 -10.76 22.05
C VAL A 540 -15.31 -10.88 20.56
N ALA A 541 -15.98 -9.89 19.98
CA ALA A 541 -16.33 -9.86 18.56
C ALA A 541 -16.36 -8.42 18.03
N THR A 542 -15.73 -8.20 16.87
CA THR A 542 -15.63 -6.88 16.24
C THR A 542 -16.09 -6.95 14.79
N VAL A 543 -17.02 -6.06 14.41
CA VAL A 543 -17.49 -5.90 13.02
C VAL A 543 -17.12 -4.50 12.53
N SER A 544 -16.07 -4.42 11.70
CA SER A 544 -15.70 -3.19 10.99
C SER A 544 -16.29 -3.23 9.57
N ALA A 545 -17.20 -2.30 9.27
CA ALA A 545 -17.74 -2.13 7.92
C ALA A 545 -17.25 -0.81 7.32
N GLY A 546 -16.95 -0.79 6.03
CA GLY A 546 -16.54 0.44 5.33
C GLY A 546 -15.24 1.08 5.85
N PHE A 547 -14.42 0.32 6.57
CA PHE A 547 -13.09 0.72 7.02
C PHE A 547 -12.15 -0.49 7.09
N LEU A 548 -11.21 -0.56 6.13
CA LEU A 548 -10.08 -1.50 6.13
C LEU A 548 -8.93 -0.85 5.34
N THR A 549 -8.02 -0.21 6.06
CA THR A 549 -6.91 0.55 5.46
C THR A 549 -5.69 0.57 6.41
N THR A 550 -4.59 1.18 5.99
CA THR A 550 -3.41 1.45 6.83
C THR A 550 -3.35 2.92 7.21
N MET A 551 -2.70 3.24 8.34
CA MET A 551 -2.45 4.64 8.75
C MET A 551 -1.63 5.38 7.68
N ASP A 552 -0.65 4.71 7.05
CA ASP A 552 0.16 5.26 5.95
C ASP A 552 -0.72 5.72 4.77
N HIS A 553 -1.76 4.96 4.42
CA HIS A 553 -2.70 5.36 3.36
C HIS A 553 -3.58 6.54 3.80
N MET A 554 -3.96 6.60 5.08
CA MET A 554 -4.73 7.71 5.62
C MET A 554 -3.96 9.03 5.65
N GLU A 555 -2.61 9.03 5.56
CA GLU A 555 -1.80 10.28 5.50
C GLU A 555 -2.06 11.14 4.26
N GLN A 556 -2.62 10.56 3.21
CA GLN A 556 -2.81 11.23 1.93
C GLN A 556 -4.28 11.57 1.73
N ASN A 557 -4.60 12.85 1.49
CA ASN A 557 -5.94 13.34 1.12
C ASN A 557 -7.09 13.03 2.11
N HIS A 558 -6.80 12.68 3.37
CA HIS A 558 -7.80 12.48 4.42
C HIS A 558 -7.68 13.51 5.55
N CYS A 559 -8.76 13.68 6.31
CA CYS A 559 -8.78 14.54 7.50
C CYS A 559 -7.79 14.00 8.53
N MET A 560 -6.89 14.84 9.06
CA MET A 560 -5.84 14.44 10.01
C MET A 560 -6.33 14.12 11.44
N CYS A 561 -7.65 13.98 11.64
CA CYS A 561 -8.29 13.76 12.94
C CYS A 561 -7.92 12.42 13.61
N TRP A 562 -7.27 11.52 12.85
CA TRP A 562 -6.79 10.21 13.29
C TRP A 562 -5.29 10.20 13.63
N LYS A 563 -4.52 11.23 13.26
CA LYS A 563 -3.06 11.23 13.43
C LYS A 563 -2.66 11.61 14.85
N PHE A 564 -1.77 10.81 15.42
CA PHE A 564 -1.09 11.04 16.69
C PHE A 564 0.34 10.51 16.58
N ASP A 565 1.23 10.95 17.46
CA ASP A 565 2.64 10.55 17.43
C ASP A 565 2.82 9.06 17.75
N GLY A 566 3.80 8.43 17.09
CA GLY A 566 4.15 7.01 17.23
C GLY A 566 3.38 6.09 16.29
#